data_AF-A0A940QUT4-F1
#
_entry.id   AF-A0A940QUT4-F1
#
_cell.length_a   1.000
_cell.length_b   1.000
_cell.length_c   1.000
_cell.angle_alpha   90.00
_cell.angle_beta   90.00
_cell.angle_gamma   90.00
#
_symmetry.space_group_name_H-M   'P 1'
#
loop_
_entity.id
_entity.type
_entity.pdbx_description
1 polymer ?
#
loop_
_entity_poly.entity_id
_entity_poly.type
_entity_poly.pdbx_seq_one_letter_code
_entity_poly.pdbx_strand_id
1 'polypeptide(L)'
;VDFTRARNPILGSFLALGNLVHLSEEKLEIGFDKDSFHYERMLERENRSQLESICHEYLQKKTKVVISPLSPEIGLKERGVLPKEEATRTPLKRPFEKREEENPIIQEALRLFNGKIVEG
;
A
#
# COMPACT_ATOMS: atom_id res chain seq x y z
N VAL A 1 -1.72 -9.64 3.71
CA VAL A 1 -0.29 -9.23 3.75
C VAL A 1 0.50 -10.01 4.79
N ASP A 2 0.00 -10.16 6.02
CA ASP A 2 0.77 -10.80 7.10
C ASP A 2 1.14 -12.26 6.81
N PHE A 3 0.24 -13.04 6.19
CA PHE A 3 0.53 -14.40 5.74
C PHE A 3 1.71 -14.45 4.75
N THR A 4 1.70 -13.56 3.74
CA THR A 4 2.81 -13.43 2.79
C THR A 4 4.09 -13.04 3.50
N ARG A 5 4.05 -12.09 4.44
CA ARG A 5 5.22 -11.66 5.23
C ARG A 5 5.80 -12.78 6.09
N ALA A 6 4.97 -13.67 6.61
CA ALA A 6 5.41 -14.84 7.37
C ALA A 6 6.12 -15.89 6.49
N ARG A 7 5.74 -16.01 5.21
CA ARG A 7 6.39 -16.92 4.24
C ARG A 7 7.61 -16.33 3.58
N ASN A 8 7.50 -15.09 3.10
CA ASN A 8 8.56 -14.34 2.46
C ASN A 8 8.46 -12.87 2.92
N PRO A 9 9.29 -12.44 3.90
CA PRO A 9 9.24 -11.09 4.43
C PRO A 9 9.45 -9.99 3.38
N ILE A 10 10.27 -10.25 2.37
CA ILE A 10 10.58 -9.31 1.28
C ILE A 10 9.33 -9.10 0.42
N LEU A 11 8.72 -10.18 -0.06
CA LEU A 11 7.47 -10.10 -0.84
C LEU A 11 6.32 -9.50 -0.03
N GLY A 12 6.24 -9.81 1.26
CA GLY A 12 5.26 -9.20 2.16
C GLY A 12 5.44 -7.67 2.25
N SER A 13 6.69 -7.19 2.24
CA SER A 13 7.00 -5.76 2.26
C SER A 13 6.61 -5.07 0.96
N PHE A 14 6.87 -5.70 -0.19
CA PHE A 14 6.42 -5.17 -1.48
C PHE A 14 4.90 -5.17 -1.57
N LEU A 15 4.24 -6.28 -1.23
CA LEU A 15 2.79 -6.41 -1.26
C LEU A 15 2.09 -5.36 -0.37
N ALA A 16 2.71 -4.94 0.74
CA ALA A 16 2.18 -3.90 1.62
C ALA A 16 2.11 -2.50 0.96
N LEU A 17 2.86 -2.30 -0.14
CA LEU A 17 2.89 -1.06 -0.92
C LEU A 17 2.07 -1.17 -2.22
N GLY A 18 1.55 -2.35 -2.53
CA GLY A 18 0.62 -2.57 -3.62
C GLY A 18 -0.83 -2.29 -3.21
N ASN A 19 -1.66 -1.93 -4.18
CA ASN A 19 -3.09 -1.78 -3.99
C ASN A 19 -3.82 -2.93 -4.66
N LEU A 20 -4.83 -3.49 -3.99
CA LEU A 20 -5.71 -4.46 -4.63
C LEU A 20 -6.54 -3.77 -5.72
N VAL A 21 -6.34 -4.17 -6.98
CA VAL A 21 -7.10 -3.65 -8.12
C VAL A 21 -8.31 -4.54 -8.40
N HIS A 22 -8.11 -5.85 -8.37
CA HIS A 22 -9.18 -6.81 -8.63
C HIS A 22 -8.91 -8.11 -7.88
N LEU A 23 -9.98 -8.73 -7.36
CA LEU A 23 -9.95 -10.06 -6.77
C LEU A 23 -11.11 -10.87 -7.33
N SER A 24 -10.79 -11.97 -7.99
CA SER A 24 -11.73 -13.01 -8.38
C SER A 24 -11.22 -14.38 -7.94
N GLU A 25 -12.01 -15.43 -8.19
CA GLU A 25 -11.61 -16.79 -7.84
C GLU A 25 -10.35 -17.27 -8.58
N GLU A 26 -10.14 -16.76 -9.80
CA GLU A 26 -9.06 -17.20 -10.69
C GLU A 26 -7.93 -16.18 -10.80
N LYS A 27 -8.17 -14.91 -10.43
CA LYS A 27 -7.24 -13.80 -10.67
C LYS A 27 -7.15 -12.86 -9.47
N LEU A 28 -5.91 -12.58 -9.05
CA LEU A 28 -5.56 -11.52 -8.13
C LEU A 28 -4.78 -10.45 -8.90
N GLU A 29 -5.32 -9.24 -8.97
CA GLU A 29 -4.66 -8.09 -9.60
C GLU A 29 -4.21 -7.09 -8.54
N ILE A 30 -2.92 -6.78 -8.56
CA ILE A 30 -2.29 -5.84 -7.64
C ILE A 30 -1.65 -4.73 -8.45
N GLY A 31 -2.08 -3.52 -8.15
CA GLY A 31 -1.59 -2.30 -8.76
C GLY A 31 -0.42 -1.73 -7.97
N PHE A 32 0.61 -1.29 -8.67
CA PHE A 32 1.73 -0.54 -8.11
C PHE A 32 1.96 0.73 -8.91
N ASP A 33 2.56 1.74 -8.28
CA ASP A 33 3.04 2.90 -9.03
C ASP A 33 4.06 2.43 -10.09
N LYS A 34 3.80 2.77 -11.35
CA LYS A 34 4.57 2.32 -12.52
C LYS A 34 6.05 2.69 -12.44
N ASP A 35 6.36 3.79 -11.77
CA ASP A 35 7.72 4.32 -11.64
C ASP A 35 8.37 3.86 -10.31
N SER A 36 7.67 3.02 -9.53
CA SER A 36 8.19 2.50 -8.26
C SER A 36 9.08 1.28 -8.46
N PHE A 37 10.14 1.23 -7.64
CA PHE A 37 10.96 0.03 -7.47
C PHE A 37 10.15 -1.23 -7.17
N HIS A 38 9.07 -1.10 -6.39
CA HIS A 38 8.22 -2.24 -6.02
C HIS A 38 7.49 -2.83 -7.21
N TYR A 39 7.06 -2.00 -8.17
CA TYR A 39 6.46 -2.47 -9.42
C TYR A 39 7.46 -3.33 -10.21
N GLU A 40 8.69 -2.87 -10.39
CA GLU A 40 9.74 -3.62 -11.08
C GLU A 40 10.00 -4.97 -10.41
N ARG A 41 10.16 -4.98 -9.08
CA ARG A 41 10.40 -6.23 -8.33
C ARG A 41 9.21 -7.18 -8.40
N MET A 42 7.99 -6.69 -8.32
CA MET A 42 6.80 -7.53 -8.40
C MET A 42 6.56 -8.07 -9.83
N LEU A 43 7.06 -7.37 -10.85
CA LEU A 43 7.03 -7.85 -12.22
C LEU A 43 8.00 -9.01 -12.48
N GLU A 44 9.10 -9.12 -11.73
CA GLU A 44 10.06 -10.21 -11.87
C GLU A 44 9.38 -11.58 -11.77
N ARG A 45 9.72 -12.49 -12.71
CA ARG A 45 9.08 -13.80 -12.84
C ARG A 45 9.17 -14.61 -11.56
N GLU A 46 10.32 -14.56 -10.90
CA GLU A 46 10.57 -15.28 -9.65
C GLU A 46 9.63 -14.80 -8.54
N ASN A 47 9.61 -13.49 -8.27
CA ASN A 47 8.75 -12.89 -7.26
C ASN A 47 7.27 -13.15 -7.54
N ARG A 48 6.85 -13.06 -8.81
CA ARG A 48 5.47 -13.36 -9.22
C ARG A 48 5.12 -14.84 -8.99
N SER A 49 6.00 -15.76 -9.35
CA SER A 49 5.77 -17.21 -9.18
C SER A 49 5.73 -17.61 -7.70
N GLN A 50 6.58 -16.99 -6.88
CA GLN A 50 6.55 -17.18 -5.43
C GLN A 50 5.24 -16.62 -4.83
N LEU A 51 4.81 -15.44 -5.27
CA LEU A 51 3.57 -14.84 -4.81
C LEU A 51 2.34 -15.65 -5.22
N GLU A 52 2.30 -16.17 -6.46
CA GLU A 52 1.26 -17.11 -6.91
C GLU A 52 1.20 -18.36 -6.03
N SER A 53 2.35 -18.92 -5.66
CA SER A 53 2.43 -20.09 -4.77
C SER A 53 1.89 -19.78 -3.37
N ILE A 54 2.27 -18.62 -2.81
CA ILE A 54 1.75 -18.15 -1.52
C ILE A 54 0.23 -17.91 -1.58
N CYS A 55 -0.26 -17.32 -2.67
CA CYS A 55 -1.69 -17.12 -2.89
C CYS A 55 -2.43 -18.46 -3.00
N HIS A 56 -1.85 -19.45 -3.67
CA HIS A 56 -2.41 -20.79 -3.74
C HIS A 56 -2.49 -21.47 -2.37
N GLU A 57 -1.45 -21.37 -1.55
CA GLU A 57 -1.48 -21.88 -0.17
C GLU A 57 -2.55 -21.19 0.69
N TYR A 58 -2.66 -19.86 0.57
CA TYR A 58 -3.57 -19.07 1.40
C TYR A 58 -5.04 -19.24 1.01
N LEU A 59 -5.33 -19.22 -0.30
CA LEU A 59 -6.69 -19.30 -0.83
C LEU A 59 -7.14 -20.74 -1.07
N GLN A 60 -6.23 -21.70 -1.01
CA GLN A 60 -6.44 -23.11 -1.40
C GLN A 60 -7.04 -23.27 -2.80
N LYS A 61 -6.73 -22.32 -3.70
CA LYS A 61 -7.21 -22.25 -5.07
C LYS A 61 -6.09 -21.78 -5.98
N LYS A 62 -6.12 -22.19 -7.25
CA LYS A 62 -5.15 -21.75 -8.25
C LYS A 62 -5.49 -20.33 -8.72
N THR A 63 -4.89 -19.35 -8.06
CA THR A 63 -5.08 -17.93 -8.38
C THR A 63 -3.88 -17.40 -9.17
N LYS A 64 -4.14 -16.84 -10.35
CA LYS A 64 -3.13 -16.18 -11.17
C LYS A 64 -2.89 -14.76 -10.65
N VAL A 65 -1.63 -14.37 -10.48
CA VAL A 65 -1.29 -13.03 -10.00
C VAL A 65 -0.91 -12.13 -11.17
N VAL A 66 -1.56 -10.98 -11.25
CA VAL A 66 -1.31 -9.96 -12.28
C VAL A 66 -0.87 -8.67 -11.60
N ILE A 67 0.25 -8.13 -12.05
CA ILE A 67 0.79 -6.85 -11.58
C ILE A 67 0.47 -5.80 -12.64
N SER A 68 -0.25 -4.76 -12.26
CA SER A 68 -0.63 -3.67 -13.16
C SER A 68 -0.03 -2.33 -12.72
N PRO A 69 0.34 -1.45 -13.66
CA PRO A 69 0.73 -0.09 -13.33
C PRO A 69 -0.52 0.71 -12.93
N LEU A 70 -0.44 1.40 -11.79
CA LEU A 70 -1.40 2.41 -11.38
C LEU A 70 -0.97 3.75 -11.94
N SER A 71 -1.87 4.43 -12.65
CA SER A 71 -1.67 5.83 -12.97
C SER A 71 -1.93 6.68 -11.72
N PRO A 72 -1.12 7.73 -11.46
CA PRO A 72 -1.31 8.63 -10.33
C PRO A 72 -2.60 9.46 -10.39
N GLU A 73 -3.39 9.35 -11.47
CA GLU A 73 -4.59 10.16 -11.71
C GLU A 73 -5.88 9.56 -11.14
N ILE A 74 -5.90 8.28 -10.73
CA ILE A 74 -7.01 7.74 -9.96
C ILE A 74 -6.62 7.76 -8.48
N GLY A 75 -7.17 8.73 -7.76
CA GLY A 75 -6.94 8.94 -6.33
C GLY A 75 -6.87 7.64 -5.56
N LEU A 76 -5.75 7.47 -4.85
CA LEU A 76 -5.53 6.49 -3.81
C LEU A 76 -6.77 6.39 -2.94
N LYS A 77 -7.59 5.36 -3.16
CA LYS A 77 -8.50 4.90 -2.11
C LYS A 77 -7.60 4.35 -1.03
N GLU A 78 -7.50 5.16 0.02
CA GLU A 78 -6.81 4.87 1.25
C GLU A 78 -7.11 3.45 1.72
N ARG A 79 -6.03 2.88 2.25
CA ARG A 79 -5.91 1.59 2.92
C ARG A 79 -7.13 1.33 3.80
N GLY A 80 -8.02 0.45 3.34
CA GLY A 80 -9.17 -0.02 4.10
C GLY A 80 -8.73 -0.83 5.32
N VAL A 81 -8.68 -0.16 6.46
CA VAL A 81 -9.04 -0.78 7.74
C VAL A 81 -10.56 -0.97 7.68
N LEU A 82 -11.03 -2.22 7.71
CA LEU A 82 -12.42 -2.45 8.16
C LEU A 82 -12.43 -2.21 9.66
N PRO A 83 -13.34 -1.35 10.16
CA PRO A 83 -14.65 -1.90 10.49
C PRO A 83 -15.84 -1.03 10.04
N LYS A 84 -16.88 -1.75 9.62
CA LYS A 84 -18.34 -1.48 9.71
C LYS A 84 -18.86 -0.03 9.65
N GLU A 85 -19.71 0.16 8.64
CA GLU A 85 -20.95 0.97 8.61
C GLU A 85 -20.90 2.51 8.57
N GLU A 86 -21.73 2.99 7.65
CA GLU A 86 -22.39 4.30 7.54
C GLU A 86 -21.76 5.43 6.70
N ALA A 87 -22.59 5.82 5.74
CA ALA A 87 -22.44 6.83 4.71
C ALA A 87 -22.29 8.25 5.28
N THR A 88 -21.48 9.11 4.63
CA THR A 88 -22.01 10.34 4.00
C THR A 88 -20.99 11.04 3.08
N ARG A 89 -21.41 11.17 1.81
CA ARG A 89 -21.30 12.29 0.86
C ARG A 89 -20.23 13.40 1.03
N THR A 90 -19.67 13.69 -0.15
CA THR A 90 -19.36 15.00 -0.79
C THR A 90 -17.99 15.67 -0.63
N PRO A 91 -17.51 16.37 -1.70
CA PRO A 91 -16.10 16.55 -2.01
C PRO A 91 -15.59 17.92 -1.58
N LEU A 92 -14.29 18.05 -1.31
CA LEU A 92 -13.67 19.37 -1.24
C LEU A 92 -12.28 19.40 -1.86
N LYS A 93 -12.10 20.46 -2.63
CA LYS A 93 -10.95 20.84 -3.44
C LYS A 93 -9.72 21.14 -2.56
N ARG A 94 -8.54 20.99 -3.16
CA ARG A 94 -7.20 21.43 -2.70
C ARG A 94 -7.22 22.90 -2.20
N PRO A 95 -6.29 23.35 -1.35
CA PRO A 95 -4.93 23.70 -1.82
C PRO A 95 -3.78 23.39 -0.85
N PHE A 96 -2.59 23.23 -1.43
CA PHE A 96 -1.32 23.43 -0.74
C PHE A 96 -1.31 24.82 -0.10
N GLU A 97 -1.27 24.91 1.22
CA GLU A 97 -0.80 26.08 1.94
C GLU A 97 0.09 25.64 3.10
N LYS A 98 1.29 26.22 3.15
CA LYS A 98 2.21 26.17 4.27
C LYS A 98 1.49 26.65 5.52
N ARG A 99 1.30 25.77 6.50
CA ARG A 99 1.20 26.15 7.91
C ARG A 99 1.99 25.16 8.73
N GLU A 100 3.15 25.62 9.16
CA GLU A 100 3.94 25.05 10.23
C GLU A 100 3.15 25.19 11.52
N GLU A 101 2.18 24.29 11.75
CA GLU A 101 1.41 24.24 13.00
C GLU A 101 1.15 22.78 13.37
N GLU A 102 2.09 22.26 14.16
CA GLU A 102 1.90 21.28 15.24
C GLU A 102 1.18 19.97 14.90
N ASN A 103 1.81 19.13 14.06
CA ASN A 103 1.46 17.71 14.06
C ASN A 103 1.84 17.11 15.45
N PRO A 104 0.90 16.49 16.18
CA PRO A 104 1.16 15.92 17.51
C PRO A 104 2.28 14.86 17.49
N ILE A 105 2.49 14.19 16.36
CA ILE A 105 3.58 13.24 16.17
C ILE A 105 4.94 13.97 16.16
N ILE A 106 5.02 15.15 15.54
CA ILE A 106 6.25 15.96 15.51
C ILE A 106 6.56 16.49 16.92
N GLN A 107 5.54 16.92 17.66
CA GLN A 107 5.70 17.39 19.04
C GLN A 107 6.17 16.28 19.99
N GLU A 108 5.57 15.09 19.88
CA GLU A 108 6.00 13.94 20.67
C GLU A 108 7.45 13.54 20.35
N ALA A 109 7.85 13.56 19.08
CA ALA A 109 9.23 13.30 18.70
C ALA A 109 10.20 14.36 19.24
N LEU A 110 9.89 15.66 19.10
CA LEU A 110 10.73 16.74 19.63
C LEU A 110 10.89 16.64 21.15
N ARG A 111 9.82 16.31 21.87
CA ARG A 111 9.82 16.12 23.32
C ARG A 111 10.64 14.90 23.74
N LEU A 112 10.52 13.78 23.02
CA LEU A 112 11.25 12.55 23.33
C LEU A 112 12.76 12.69 23.11
N PHE A 113 13.15 13.48 22.10
CA PHE A 113 14.53 13.63 21.65
C PHE A 113 15.18 14.96 22.06
N ASN A 114 14.51 15.79 22.89
CA ASN A 114 14.96 17.14 23.25
C ASN A 114 15.33 17.99 22.02
N GLY A 115 14.64 17.78 20.90
CA GLY A 115 14.90 18.43 19.62
C GLY A 115 14.33 19.85 19.58
N LYS A 116 14.93 20.71 18.77
CA LYS A 116 14.39 22.03 18.42
C LYS A 116 14.44 22.21 16.90
N ILE A 117 13.38 22.76 16.32
CA ILE A 117 13.37 23.13 14.90
C ILE A 117 14.18 24.42 14.76
N VAL A 118 15.11 24.46 13.81
CA VAL A 118 15.83 25.66 13.41
C VAL A 118 15.47 25.96 11.96
N GLU A 119 14.99 27.17 11.69
CA GLU A 119 14.79 27.66 10.32
C GLU A 119 16.15 27.81 9.64
N GLY A 120 16.23 27.40 8.37
CA GLY A 120 17.42 27.48 7.53
C GLY A 120 17.23 28.45 6.37
#